data_AF-A0AAN1U7U8-F1
#
_entry.id   AF-A0AAN1U7U8-F1
#
_cell.length_a   1.000
_cell.length_b   1.000
_cell.length_c   1.000
_cell.angle_alpha   90.00
_cell.angle_beta   90.00
_cell.angle_gamma   90.00
#
_symmetry.space_group_name_H-M   'P 1'
#
loop_
_entity.id
_entity.type
_entity.pdbx_description
1 polymer ?
#
loop_
_entity_poly.entity_id
_entity_poly.type
_entity_poly.pdbx_seq_one_letter_code
_entity_poly.pdbx_strand_id
1 'polypeptide(L)'
;MAEVLLDGYDFCGRLRNAIAAEKSLAAFARKHGLKEQSVRDAEAMRSVSKDACKALGLVKVLRYPPLDGKGSLVSLKIIQEKLNNFVSQCGTQRAAAQRLGIHESHLSNIQNAFRGVTPVLYKLGYGLPVVRYIALDAV
;
A
#
# COMPACT_ATOMS: atom_id res chain seq x y z
N MET A 1 -11.51 13.62 -7.81
CA MET A 1 -10.21 14.24 -7.47
C MET A 1 -9.14 13.17 -7.56
N ALA A 2 -7.93 13.48 -8.03
CA ALA A 2 -6.84 12.50 -8.03
C ALA A 2 -6.43 12.20 -6.59
N GLU A 3 -6.32 10.92 -6.25
CA GLU A 3 -5.89 10.46 -4.93
C GLU A 3 -4.45 10.94 -4.66
N VAL A 4 -4.25 11.76 -3.61
CA VAL A 4 -2.92 12.24 -3.23
C VAL A 4 -2.20 11.15 -2.44
N LEU A 5 -1.14 10.60 -3.02
CA LEU A 5 -0.32 9.54 -2.42
C LEU A 5 0.85 10.15 -1.65
N LEU A 6 0.74 10.18 -0.33
CA LEU A 6 1.80 10.66 0.57
C LEU A 6 2.83 9.55 0.79
N ASP A 7 4.10 9.90 0.78
CA ASP A 7 5.17 8.98 1.16
C ASP A 7 5.47 9.01 2.68
N GLY A 8 6.54 8.34 3.09
CA GLY A 8 6.95 8.31 4.50
C GLY A 8 7.43 9.68 5.01
N TYR A 9 8.05 10.48 4.16
CA TYR A 9 8.51 11.82 4.52
C TYR A 9 7.32 12.75 4.76
N ASP A 10 6.36 12.73 3.84
CA ASP A 10 5.10 13.49 3.96
C ASP A 10 4.34 13.11 5.24
N PHE A 11 4.24 11.80 5.53
CA PHE A 11 3.61 11.30 6.74
C PHE A 11 4.29 11.84 8.00
N CYS A 12 5.62 11.74 8.10
CA CYS A 12 6.37 12.27 9.24
C CYS A 12 6.21 13.78 9.40
N GLY A 13 6.22 14.54 8.29
CA GLY A 13 5.97 15.98 8.30
C GLY A 13 4.61 16.31 8.90
N ARG A 14 3.55 15.61 8.46
CA ARG A 14 2.20 15.78 9.02
C ARG A 14 2.12 15.39 10.48
N LEU A 15 2.75 14.29 10.89
CA LEU A 15 2.78 13.85 12.27
C LEU A 15 3.45 14.89 13.19
N ARG A 16 4.61 15.42 12.80
CA ARG A 16 5.31 16.46 13.56
C ARG A 16 4.49 17.73 13.69
N ASN A 17 3.83 18.17 12.62
CA ASN A 17 2.96 19.34 12.66
C ASN A 17 1.76 19.12 13.59
N ALA A 18 1.16 17.93 13.57
CA ALA A 18 0.07 17.58 14.48
C ALA A 18 0.54 17.54 15.95
N ILE A 19 1.71 16.96 16.22
CA ILE A 19 2.32 16.97 17.56
C ILE A 19 2.59 18.41 18.04
N ALA A 20 3.11 19.28 17.16
CA ALA A 20 3.38 20.68 17.47
C ALA A 20 2.08 21.45 17.78
N ALA A 21 0.99 21.19 17.06
CA ALA A 21 -0.32 21.80 17.32
C ALA A 21 -0.86 21.43 18.72
N GLU A 22 -0.57 20.21 19.20
CA GLU A 22 -0.90 19.76 20.56
C GLU A 22 0.17 20.15 21.60
N LYS A 23 1.17 20.94 21.22
CA LYS A 23 2.31 21.43 22.04
C LYS A 23 3.27 20.36 22.57
N SER A 24 2.90 19.08 22.54
CA SER A 24 3.78 17.96 22.93
C SER A 24 3.32 16.62 22.38
N LEU A 25 4.26 15.68 22.26
CA LEU A 25 3.97 14.30 21.87
C LEU A 25 3.03 13.60 22.85
N ALA A 26 3.21 13.81 24.16
CA ALA A 26 2.37 13.21 25.20
C ALA A 26 0.92 13.70 25.13
N ALA A 27 0.71 14.99 24.86
CA ALA A 27 -0.62 15.56 24.67
C ALA A 27 -1.31 14.98 23.42
N PHE A 28 -0.60 14.93 22.28
CA PHE A 28 -1.09 14.28 21.06
C PHE A 28 -1.45 12.81 21.30
N ALA A 29 -0.55 12.05 21.92
CA ALA A 29 -0.78 10.64 22.24
C ALA A 29 -2.05 10.45 23.09
N ARG A 30 -2.20 11.24 24.16
CA ARG A 30 -3.38 11.19 25.03
C ARG A 30 -4.68 11.54 24.31
N LYS A 31 -4.67 12.61 23.50
CA LYS A 31 -5.83 13.07 22.72
C LYS A 31 -6.35 11.99 21.78
N HIS A 32 -5.46 11.20 21.19
CA HIS A 32 -5.80 10.15 20.23
C HIS A 32 -5.81 8.74 20.84
N GLY A 33 -5.67 8.60 22.16
CA GLY A 33 -5.67 7.29 22.84
C GLY A 33 -4.49 6.38 22.47
N LEU A 34 -3.35 6.95 22.09
CA LEU A 34 -2.14 6.24 21.67
C LEU A 34 -1.13 6.13 22.82
N LYS A 35 -0.26 5.11 22.76
CA LYS A 35 0.95 5.06 23.58
C LYS A 35 1.99 6.02 23.01
N GLU A 36 2.68 6.78 23.85
CA GLU A 36 3.75 7.69 23.40
C GLU A 36 4.81 6.98 22.57
N GLN A 37 5.21 5.77 22.97
CA GLN A 37 6.20 4.99 22.22
C GLN A 37 5.73 4.69 20.79
N SER A 38 4.44 4.40 20.59
CA SER A 38 3.89 4.18 19.26
C SER A 38 3.94 5.43 18.38
N VAL A 39 3.80 6.62 18.98
CA VAL A 39 3.97 7.89 18.26
C VAL A 39 5.44 8.12 17.91
N ARG A 40 6.38 7.85 18.84
CA ARG A 40 7.83 7.93 18.58
C ARG A 40 8.27 6.98 17.48
N ASP A 41 7.80 5.73 17.51
CA ASP A 41 8.13 4.72 16.50
C ASP A 41 7.58 5.08 15.12
N ALA A 42 6.40 5.70 15.06
CA ALA A 42 5.81 6.19 13.82
C ALA A 42 6.59 7.40 13.27
N GLU A 43 6.99 8.34 14.13
CA GLU A 43 7.81 9.49 13.72
C GLU A 43 9.19 9.05 13.20
N ALA A 44 9.79 8.04 13.83
CA ALA A 44 11.06 7.45 13.42
C ALA A 44 10.93 6.44 12.25
N MET A 45 9.71 6.25 11.71
CA MET A 45 9.41 5.27 10.66
C MET A 45 9.84 3.84 10.98
N ARG A 46 10.00 3.49 12.26
CA ARG A 46 10.31 2.13 12.72
C ARG A 46 9.09 1.23 12.58
N SER A 47 7.92 1.76 12.96
CA SER A 47 6.64 1.08 12.83
C SER A 47 5.53 2.11 12.79
N VAL A 48 4.63 1.98 11.82
CA VAL A 48 3.47 2.87 11.69
C VAL A 48 2.20 2.03 11.89
N SER A 49 1.56 2.23 13.05
CA SER A 49 0.32 1.54 13.40
C SER A 49 -0.88 2.14 12.66
N LYS A 50 -1.95 1.33 12.52
CA LYS A 50 -3.21 1.80 11.93
C LYS A 50 -3.79 2.99 12.69
N ASP A 51 -3.66 3.00 14.01
CA ASP A 51 -4.22 4.07 14.85
C ASP A 51 -3.41 5.37 14.75
N ALA A 52 -2.09 5.28 14.56
CA ALA A 52 -1.27 6.45 14.24
C ALA A 52 -1.68 7.08 12.89
N CYS A 53 -1.99 6.27 11.88
CA CYS A 53 -2.55 6.78 10.63
C CYS A 53 -3.91 7.46 10.84
N LYS A 54 -4.83 6.80 11.57
CA LYS A 54 -6.17 7.33 11.85
C LYS A 54 -6.13 8.65 12.61
N ALA A 55 -5.21 8.82 13.55
CA ALA A 55 -5.03 10.07 14.29
C ALA A 55 -4.73 11.27 13.37
N LEU A 56 -4.15 11.02 12.19
CA LEU A 56 -3.88 12.01 11.15
C LEU A 56 -4.95 12.06 10.05
N GLY A 57 -6.05 11.30 10.19
CA GLY A 57 -7.04 11.15 9.14
C GLY A 57 -6.49 10.44 7.90
N LEU A 58 -5.51 9.56 8.08
CA LEU A 58 -4.84 8.83 6.99
C LEU A 58 -5.10 7.32 7.09
N VAL A 59 -4.90 6.62 5.98
CA VAL A 59 -4.75 5.16 5.95
C VAL A 59 -3.47 4.78 5.21
N LYS A 60 -2.86 3.69 5.66
CA LYS A 60 -1.71 3.07 5.01
C LYS A 60 -2.20 2.18 3.86
N VAL A 61 -1.70 2.41 2.66
CA VAL A 61 -1.99 1.62 1.46
C VAL A 61 -0.71 1.13 0.79
N LEU A 62 -0.83 0.01 0.07
CA LEU A 62 0.21 -0.46 -0.83
C LEU A 62 -0.07 0.05 -2.24
N ARG A 63 0.98 0.50 -2.91
CA ARG A 63 0.95 0.89 -4.31
C ARG A 63 2.14 0.27 -5.06
N TYR A 64 1.93 -0.02 -6.33
CA TYR A 64 2.87 -0.79 -7.14
C TYR A 64 3.46 0.11 -8.23
N PRO A 65 4.79 0.29 -8.28
CA PRO A 65 5.41 1.10 -9.32
C PRO A 65 5.46 0.33 -10.66
N PRO A 66 5.15 0.97 -11.80
CA PRO A 66 5.48 0.44 -13.12
C PRO A 66 7.01 0.28 -13.28
N LEU A 67 7.45 -0.81 -13.90
CA LEU A 67 8.89 -1.08 -14.12
C LEU A 67 9.52 -0.21 -15.22
N ASP A 68 8.72 0.24 -16.18
CA ASP A 68 9.16 1.15 -17.24
C ASP A 68 9.43 2.58 -16.73
N GLY A 69 9.17 2.84 -15.44
CA GLY A 69 9.29 4.16 -14.81
C GLY A 69 8.29 5.18 -15.36
N LYS A 70 7.35 4.74 -16.22
CA LYS A 70 6.37 5.60 -16.88
C LYS A 70 5.00 5.33 -16.25
N GLY A 71 4.48 6.36 -15.59
CA GLY A 71 3.15 6.33 -15.01
C GLY A 71 3.15 6.33 -13.49
N SER A 72 1.95 6.45 -12.94
CA SER A 72 1.73 6.59 -11.51
C SER A 72 1.74 5.23 -10.81
N LEU A 73 2.00 5.25 -9.50
CA LEU A 73 1.87 4.07 -8.66
C LEU A 73 0.44 3.54 -8.71
N VAL A 74 0.25 2.25 -8.96
CA VAL A 74 -1.09 1.66 -9.13
C VAL A 74 -1.55 0.92 -7.89
N SER A 75 -2.87 0.73 -7.74
CA SER A 75 -3.46 -0.08 -6.68
C SER A 75 -3.41 -1.57 -7.02
N LEU A 76 -3.59 -2.43 -6.01
CA LEU A 76 -3.72 -3.88 -6.22
C LEU A 76 -4.88 -4.23 -7.16
N LYS A 77 -5.95 -3.43 -7.18
CA LYS A 77 -7.10 -3.61 -8.07
C LYS A 77 -6.66 -3.56 -9.54
N ILE A 78 -5.85 -2.58 -9.92
CA ILE A 78 -5.31 -2.46 -11.29
C ILE A 78 -4.41 -3.65 -11.63
N ILE A 79 -3.59 -4.12 -10.68
CA ILE A 79 -2.77 -5.32 -10.88
C ILE A 79 -3.65 -6.55 -11.18
N GLN A 80 -4.76 -6.69 -10.46
CA GLN A 80 -5.71 -7.79 -10.63
C GLN A 80 -6.45 -7.71 -11.96
N GLU A 81 -6.88 -6.53 -12.38
CA GLU A 81 -7.49 -6.31 -13.69
C GLU A 81 -6.51 -6.73 -14.81
N LYS A 82 -5.23 -6.32 -14.71
CA LYS A 82 -4.20 -6.73 -15.68
C LYS A 82 -3.95 -8.23 -15.67
N LEU A 83 -3.91 -8.85 -14.47
CA LEU A 83 -3.76 -10.29 -14.34
C LEU A 83 -4.94 -11.04 -14.98
N ASN A 84 -6.16 -10.61 -14.72
CA ASN A 84 -7.37 -11.24 -15.28
C ASN A 84 -7.41 -11.11 -16.81
N ASN A 85 -7.03 -9.95 -17.35
CA ASN A 85 -6.90 -9.76 -18.79
C ASN A 85 -5.82 -10.68 -19.38
N PHE A 86 -4.67 -10.81 -18.72
CA PHE A 86 -3.60 -11.72 -19.15
C PHE A 86 -4.07 -13.19 -19.14
N VAL A 87 -4.78 -13.62 -18.10
CA VAL A 87 -5.35 -14.97 -18.01
C VAL A 87 -6.35 -15.21 -19.14
N SER A 88 -7.22 -14.25 -19.42
CA SER A 88 -8.18 -14.32 -20.53
C SER A 88 -7.48 -14.46 -21.88
N GLN A 89 -6.41 -13.70 -22.12
CA GLN A 89 -5.60 -13.80 -23.35
C GLN A 89 -4.87 -15.14 -23.51
N CYS A 90 -4.58 -15.83 -22.41
CA CYS A 90 -3.97 -17.16 -22.45
C CYS A 90 -4.99 -18.30 -22.67
N GLY A 91 -6.29 -18.00 -22.63
CA GLY A 91 -7.39 -18.94 -22.85
C GLY A 91 -7.65 -19.90 -21.68
N THR A 92 -6.62 -20.32 -20.94
CA THR A 92 -6.76 -21.18 -19.75
C THR A 92 -5.88 -20.71 -18.59
N GLN A 93 -6.33 -21.00 -17.36
CA GLN A 93 -5.59 -20.68 -16.14
C GLN A 93 -4.24 -21.42 -16.09
N ARG A 94 -4.21 -22.69 -16.52
CA ARG A 94 -2.97 -23.47 -16.64
C ARG A 94 -1.95 -22.84 -17.58
N ALA A 95 -2.37 -22.41 -18.79
CA ALA A 95 -1.46 -21.77 -19.73
C ALA A 95 -0.92 -20.44 -19.19
N ALA A 96 -1.78 -19.66 -18.53
CA ALA A 96 -1.37 -18.41 -17.88
C ALA A 96 -0.36 -18.67 -16.75
N ALA A 97 -0.62 -19.64 -15.88
CA ALA A 97 0.28 -20.00 -14.77
C ALA A 97 1.66 -20.43 -15.27
N GLN A 98 1.72 -21.25 -16.34
CA GLN A 98 2.98 -21.63 -16.99
C GLN A 98 3.77 -20.43 -17.52
N ARG A 99 3.10 -19.49 -18.21
CA ARG A 99 3.77 -18.27 -18.72
C ARG A 99 4.26 -17.35 -17.60
N LEU A 100 3.53 -17.32 -16.49
CA LEU A 100 3.90 -16.57 -15.29
C LEU A 100 4.99 -17.29 -14.47
N GLY A 101 5.28 -18.56 -14.75
CA GLY A 101 6.27 -19.37 -14.02
C GLY A 101 5.82 -19.72 -12.61
N ILE A 102 4.52 -19.88 -12.38
CA ILE A 102 3.93 -20.23 -11.07
C ILE A 102 3.02 -21.44 -11.18
N HIS A 103 2.70 -22.04 -10.04
CA HIS A 103 1.73 -23.13 -9.97
C HIS A 103 0.29 -22.60 -10.16
N GLU A 104 -0.57 -23.41 -10.79
CA GLU A 104 -1.97 -23.05 -11.10
C GLU A 104 -2.77 -22.71 -9.83
N SER A 105 -2.57 -23.47 -8.74
CA SER A 105 -3.20 -23.16 -7.44
C SER A 105 -2.76 -21.81 -6.86
N HIS A 106 -1.52 -21.39 -7.10
CA HIS A 106 -1.04 -20.07 -6.67
C HIS A 106 -1.74 -18.98 -7.47
N LEU A 107 -1.86 -19.14 -8.79
CA LEU A 107 -2.61 -18.19 -9.62
C LEU A 107 -4.06 -18.05 -9.14
N SER A 108 -4.73 -19.17 -8.84
CA SER A 108 -6.08 -19.16 -8.27
C SER A 108 -6.16 -18.42 -6.93
N ASN A 109 -5.18 -18.63 -6.04
CA ASN A 109 -5.11 -17.91 -4.76
C ASN A 109 -4.93 -16.40 -4.97
N ILE A 110 -4.14 -15.97 -5.95
CA ILE A 110 -3.93 -14.55 -6.25
C ILE A 110 -5.24 -13.91 -6.72
N GLN A 111 -5.97 -14.57 -7.62
CA GLN A 111 -7.22 -14.06 -8.19
C GLN A 111 -8.37 -14.02 -7.16
N ASN A 112 -8.46 -15.02 -6.29
CA ASN A 112 -9.59 -15.15 -5.34
C ASN A 112 -9.34 -14.45 -4.00
N ALA A 113 -8.11 -14.50 -3.48
CA ALA A 113 -7.81 -13.98 -2.14
C ALA A 113 -7.09 -12.63 -2.16
N PHE A 114 -6.77 -12.08 -3.34
CA PHE A 114 -6.04 -10.82 -3.49
C PHE A 114 -4.70 -10.81 -2.71
N ARG A 115 -4.04 -11.96 -2.60
CA ARG A 115 -2.83 -12.15 -1.79
C ARG A 115 -1.74 -12.86 -2.59
N GLY A 116 -0.49 -12.67 -2.19
CA GLY A 116 0.64 -13.41 -2.75
C GLY A 116 0.94 -13.07 -4.22
N VAL A 117 0.63 -11.85 -4.66
CA VAL A 117 0.82 -11.35 -6.03
C VAL A 117 2.30 -11.16 -6.41
N THR A 118 3.21 -11.10 -5.43
CA THR A 118 4.64 -10.82 -5.62
C THR A 118 5.29 -11.60 -6.76
N PRO A 119 5.06 -12.92 -6.92
CA PRO A 119 5.72 -13.70 -7.99
C PRO A 119 5.32 -13.29 -9.41
N VAL A 120 4.14 -12.67 -9.58
CA VAL A 120 3.65 -12.29 -10.91
C VAL A 120 3.90 -10.82 -11.26
N LEU A 121 4.26 -9.98 -10.28
CA LEU A 121 4.40 -8.53 -10.48
C LEU A 121 5.35 -8.18 -11.62
N TYR A 122 6.55 -8.77 -11.63
CA TYR A 122 7.57 -8.46 -12.63
C TYR A 122 7.11 -8.83 -14.05
N LYS A 123 6.44 -9.99 -14.20
CA LYS A 123 5.87 -10.43 -15.47
C LYS A 123 4.72 -9.54 -15.95
N LEU A 124 3.99 -8.94 -15.01
CA LEU A 124 2.96 -7.94 -15.29
C LEU A 124 3.53 -6.53 -15.49
N GLY A 125 4.85 -6.33 -15.40
CA GLY A 125 5.50 -5.03 -15.60
C GLY A 125 5.50 -4.12 -14.37
N TYR A 126 5.37 -4.68 -13.16
CA TYR A 126 5.36 -3.92 -11.91
C TYR A 126 6.47 -4.35 -10.94
N GLY A 127 6.97 -3.38 -10.18
CA GLY A 127 7.92 -3.61 -9.09
C GLY A 127 7.24 -4.00 -7.78
N LEU A 128 8.06 -4.17 -6.75
CA LEU A 128 7.60 -4.48 -5.40
C LEU A 128 6.72 -3.33 -4.84
N PRO A 129 5.74 -3.67 -3.98
CA PRO A 129 4.86 -2.65 -3.42
C PRO A 129 5.63 -1.68 -2.53
N VAL A 130 5.30 -0.40 -2.66
CA VAL A 130 5.72 0.66 -1.76
C VAL A 130 4.57 1.09 -0.87
N VAL A 131 4.89 1.48 0.36
CA VAL A 131 3.91 2.03 1.29
C VAL A 131 3.62 3.48 0.90
N ARG A 132 2.34 3.82 0.84
CA ARG A 132 1.84 5.20 0.73
C ARG A 132 0.73 5.44 1.74
N TYR A 133 0.43 6.72 1.97
CA TYR A 133 -0.66 7.14 2.83
C TYR A 133 -1.62 8.01 2.06
N ILE A 134 -2.91 7.78 2.26
CA ILE A 134 -3.99 8.53 1.63
C ILE A 134 -4.93 9.03 2.72
N ALA A 135 -5.69 10.08 2.41
CA ALA A 135 -6.70 10.57 3.32
C ALA A 135 -7.81 9.51 3.52
N LEU A 136 -8.35 9.41 4.74
CA LEU A 136 -9.30 8.37 5.12
C LEU A 136 -10.62 8.44 4.33
N ASP A 137 -10.99 9.64 3.90
CA ASP A 137 -12.13 9.94 3.02
C ASP A 137 -11.91 9.56 1.54
N ALA A 138 -10.68 9.20 1.16
CA ALA A 138 -10.32 8.77 -0.18
C ALA A 138 -10.30 7.23 -0.35
N VAL A 139 -10.66 6.47 0.70
CA VAL A 139 -10.67 4.99 0.73
C VAL A 139 -11.94 4.41 0.17
#